data_AF-A0A820MR30-F1
#
_entry.id   AF-A0A820MR30-F1
#
_cell.length_a   1.000
_cell.length_b   1.000
_cell.length_c   1.000
_cell.angle_alpha   90.00
_cell.angle_beta   90.00
_cell.angle_gamma   90.00
#
_symmetry.space_group_name_H-M   'P 1'
#
loop_
_entity.id
_entity.type
_entity.pdbx_description
1 polymer ?
#
loop_
_entity_poly.entity_id
_entity_poly.type
_entity_poly.pdbx_seq_one_letter_code
_entity_poly.pdbx_strand_id
1 'polypeptide(L)'
;MCPPSYYGDLCQYQNERVSVTLGFIRADRCDVYFMIIILINDNQLINSLSYGIKLNRYLLYSTRPKNISNKYSIRIDAFEKHFITFRGSWHLSISFLFLSVNRISALLYILYEPVPILSNCFIKSINSEFKLSAFITMIMFFVGIINGFLSILTFKRKTSQEVDSEIYLIASSIPSLSVILLFSLKFWFLIYSYRDLIGKRLILFSNCMIIELLLKLLLYIDNWLNCCFAGKRAFSPFKGIHFDKRKNRKTAKWMILCAIIINIILLIPHMLYLHLYDDIKEEHTWRVVK
;
A
#
# COMPACT_ATOMS: atom_id res chain seq x y z
N MET A 1 3.82 0.22 27.53
CA MET A 1 2.61 1.02 27.20
C MET A 1 1.43 0.08 27.09
N CYS A 2 0.31 0.37 27.75
CA CYS A 2 -0.86 -0.52 27.74
C CYS A 2 -1.61 -0.47 26.39
N PRO A 3 -2.04 -1.63 25.87
CA PRO A 3 -2.88 -1.68 24.68
C PRO A 3 -4.22 -0.94 24.88
N PRO A 4 -4.77 -0.29 23.84
CA PRO A 4 -6.04 0.43 23.92
C PRO A 4 -7.26 -0.47 24.18
N SER A 5 -7.13 -1.78 24.02
CA SER A 5 -8.18 -2.78 24.26
C SER A 5 -8.09 -3.46 25.64
N TYR A 6 -7.02 -3.25 26.40
CA TYR A 6 -6.77 -3.98 27.64
C TYR A 6 -6.95 -3.08 28.87
N TYR A 7 -7.71 -3.57 29.85
CA TYR A 7 -7.86 -3.00 31.18
C TYR A 7 -7.63 -4.14 32.20
N GLY A 8 -6.77 -3.92 33.19
CA GLY A 8 -6.34 -4.94 34.15
C GLY A 8 -5.29 -4.39 35.10
N ASP A 9 -4.76 -5.22 36.01
CA ASP A 9 -3.89 -4.79 37.12
C ASP A 9 -2.60 -4.09 36.68
N LEU A 10 -2.13 -4.38 35.47
CA LEU A 10 -0.96 -3.75 34.86
C LEU A 10 -1.26 -2.37 34.23
N CYS A 11 -2.54 -2.09 33.97
CA CYS A 11 -3.02 -0.91 33.24
C CYS A 11 -4.01 -0.06 34.04
N GLN A 12 -4.33 -0.50 35.26
CA GLN A 12 -5.19 0.22 36.18
C GLN A 12 -4.70 1.63 36.47
N TYR A 13 -3.39 1.87 36.38
CA TYR A 13 -2.76 3.15 36.68
C TYR A 13 -2.87 4.22 35.57
N GLN A 14 -3.41 3.87 34.40
CA GLN A 14 -3.62 4.83 33.32
C GLN A 14 -4.84 5.72 33.57
N ASN A 15 -4.79 6.95 33.05
CA ASN A 15 -5.94 7.84 33.05
C ASN A 15 -7.11 7.20 32.31
N GLU A 16 -8.31 7.41 32.85
CA GLU A 16 -9.55 7.01 32.20
C GLU A 16 -9.67 7.70 30.83
N ARG A 17 -10.45 7.10 29.93
CA ARG A 17 -10.47 7.52 28.53
C ARG A 17 -11.84 7.48 27.87
N VAL A 18 -11.95 8.25 26.81
CA VAL A 18 -13.10 8.26 25.90
C VAL A 18 -12.60 7.89 24.51
N SER A 19 -13.12 6.79 23.96
CA SER A 19 -12.92 6.39 22.57
C SER A 19 -14.02 7.01 21.73
N VAL A 20 -13.64 7.80 20.74
CA VAL A 20 -14.57 8.45 19.81
C VAL A 20 -14.34 7.89 18.42
N THR A 21 -15.40 7.41 17.79
CA THR A 21 -15.42 6.98 16.39
C THR A 21 -16.38 7.87 15.62
N LEU A 22 -15.89 8.54 14.59
CA LEU A 22 -16.68 9.45 13.77
C LEU A 22 -16.97 8.85 12.39
N GLY A 23 -18.19 9.04 11.91
CA GLY A 23 -18.56 8.84 10.51
C GLY A 23 -19.07 10.14 9.91
N PHE A 24 -18.93 10.31 8.60
CA PHE A 24 -19.43 11.50 7.90
C PHE A 24 -20.43 11.11 6.81
N ILE A 25 -21.56 11.81 6.76
CA ILE A 25 -22.51 11.73 5.65
C ILE A 25 -22.38 13.01 4.83
N ARG A 26 -22.12 12.85 3.52
CA ARG A 26 -21.92 13.92 2.52
C ARG A 26 -20.59 14.70 2.59
N ALA A 27 -19.51 14.06 3.02
CA ALA A 27 -18.18 14.54 2.67
C ALA A 27 -17.90 14.22 1.19
N ASP A 28 -17.55 15.21 0.37
CA ASP A 28 -17.04 14.94 -0.98
C ASP A 28 -15.71 14.17 -0.87
N ARG A 29 -15.47 13.21 -1.78
CA ARG A 29 -14.24 12.39 -1.78
C ARG A 29 -12.98 13.24 -1.98
N CYS A 30 -13.14 14.46 -2.51
CA CYS A 30 -12.04 15.38 -2.78
C CYS A 30 -11.64 16.25 -1.58
N ASP A 31 -12.52 16.39 -0.59
CA ASP A 31 -12.27 17.24 0.56
C ASP A 31 -11.60 16.44 1.68
N VAL A 32 -10.30 16.65 1.85
CA VAL A 32 -9.60 16.14 3.02
C VAL A 32 -9.90 17.09 4.18
N TYR A 33 -10.65 16.62 5.16
CA TYR A 33 -10.90 17.37 6.39
C TYR A 33 -9.80 17.11 7.42
N PHE A 34 -9.31 18.19 8.00
CA PHE A 34 -8.50 18.18 9.19
C PHE A 34 -9.43 18.40 10.40
N MET A 35 -9.42 17.45 11.33
CA MET A 35 -10.30 17.50 12.50
C MET A 35 -9.50 17.81 13.75
N ILE A 36 -10.08 18.66 14.60
CA ILE A 36 -9.64 18.90 15.97
C ILE A 36 -10.72 18.35 16.88
N ILE A 37 -10.34 17.38 17.72
CA ILE A 37 -11.24 16.75 18.69
C ILE A 37 -10.75 17.11 20.08
N ILE A 38 -11.62 17.72 20.88
CA ILE A 38 -11.32 18.29 22.19
C ILE A 38 -12.24 17.69 23.23
N LEU A 39 -11.68 17.16 24.31
CA LEU A 39 -12.44 16.79 25.50
C LEU A 39 -12.51 18.00 26.43
N ILE A 40 -13.72 18.48 26.69
CA ILE A 40 -14.00 19.71 27.42
C ILE A 40 -14.88 19.39 28.64
N ASN A 41 -14.65 20.13 29.72
CA ASN A 41 -15.44 20.06 30.94
C ASN A 41 -16.47 21.22 31.02
N ASP A 42 -17.40 21.20 31.98
CA ASP A 42 -18.42 22.25 32.19
C ASP A 42 -17.85 23.68 32.20
N ASN A 43 -16.65 23.86 32.76
CA ASN A 43 -15.96 25.16 32.81
C ASN A 43 -15.15 25.49 31.54
N GLN A 44 -15.42 24.80 30.43
CA GLN A 44 -14.67 24.87 29.16
C GLN A 44 -13.16 24.54 29.25
N LEU A 45 -12.71 23.95 30.37
CA LEU A 45 -11.34 23.50 30.54
C LEU A 45 -11.03 22.31 29.62
N ILE A 46 -9.91 22.39 28.91
CA ILE A 46 -9.45 21.37 27.97
C ILE A 46 -8.76 20.25 28.75
N ASN A 47 -9.29 19.04 28.67
CA ASN A 47 -8.70 17.87 29.29
C ASN A 47 -7.73 17.15 28.35
N SER A 48 -8.07 17.06 27.07
CA SER A 48 -7.19 16.51 26.04
C SER A 48 -7.58 17.00 24.64
N LEU A 49 -6.58 17.07 23.78
CA LEU A 49 -6.68 17.51 22.40
C LEU A 49 -6.10 16.43 21.48
N SER A 50 -6.83 16.06 20.43
CA SER A 50 -6.34 15.19 19.38
C SER A 50 -6.62 15.80 18.02
N TYR A 51 -5.62 15.74 17.13
CA TYR A 51 -5.71 16.28 15.78
C TYR A 51 -5.41 15.22 14.71
N GLY A 52 -5.91 15.46 13.50
CA GLY A 52 -5.56 14.69 12.31
C GLY A 52 -6.75 14.04 11.59
N ILE A 53 -6.42 13.17 10.64
CA ILE A 53 -7.37 12.65 9.64
C ILE A 53 -8.10 11.37 10.13
N LYS A 54 -7.51 10.65 11.09
CA LYS A 54 -8.10 9.39 11.57
C LYS A 54 -9.35 9.66 12.41
N LEU A 55 -10.43 9.00 12.03
CA LEU A 55 -11.77 9.17 12.62
C LEU A 55 -11.98 8.47 13.96
N ASN A 56 -11.06 7.58 14.35
CA ASN A 56 -11.08 6.91 15.64
C ASN A 56 -9.91 7.41 16.51
N ARG A 57 -10.25 8.08 17.62
CA ARG A 57 -9.31 8.70 18.56
C ARG A 57 -9.66 8.37 20.00
N TYR A 58 -8.62 8.35 20.84
CA TYR A 58 -8.75 8.23 22.29
C TYR A 58 -8.43 9.58 22.93
N LEU A 59 -9.35 10.07 23.75
CA LEU A 59 -9.20 11.27 24.57
C LEU A 59 -9.02 10.83 26.02
N LEU A 60 -8.11 11.48 26.75
CA LEU A 60 -7.81 11.17 28.15
C LEU A 60 -8.38 12.25 29.06
N TYR A 61 -8.86 11.85 30.23
CA TYR A 61 -9.15 12.81 31.30
C TYR A 61 -7.85 13.32 31.92
N SER A 62 -7.84 14.58 32.35
CA SER A 62 -6.66 15.22 32.96
C SER A 62 -6.36 14.70 34.36
N THR A 63 -7.40 14.35 35.13
CA THR A 63 -7.30 13.83 36.50
C THR A 63 -7.67 12.35 36.60
N ARG A 64 -7.13 11.67 37.61
CA ARG A 64 -7.50 10.29 37.98
C ARG A 64 -7.77 10.20 39.49
N PRO A 65 -8.97 9.79 39.93
CA PRO A 65 -10.16 9.55 39.12
C PRO A 65 -10.65 10.83 38.44
N LYS A 66 -11.40 10.70 37.34
CA LYS A 66 -12.09 11.86 36.77
C LYS A 66 -13.10 12.41 37.77
N ASN A 67 -13.28 13.72 37.77
CA ASN A 67 -14.24 14.35 38.68
C ASN A 67 -15.67 14.06 38.19
N ILE A 68 -16.49 13.38 39.00
CA ILE A 68 -17.84 12.91 38.63
C ILE A 68 -18.88 14.05 38.73
N SER A 69 -18.62 15.09 39.53
CA SER A 69 -19.50 16.25 39.67
C SER A 69 -19.54 17.12 38.41
N ASN A 70 -18.55 16.93 37.55
CA ASN A 70 -18.33 17.66 36.32
C ASN A 70 -18.98 16.92 35.14
N LYS A 71 -19.69 17.62 34.27
CA LYS A 71 -20.15 17.08 32.99
C LYS A 71 -19.08 17.33 31.93
N TYR A 72 -18.84 16.29 31.13
CA TYR A 72 -17.86 16.33 30.07
C TYR A 72 -18.56 16.28 28.72
N SER A 73 -18.04 17.04 27.78
CA SER A 73 -18.48 17.05 26.39
C SER A 73 -17.29 17.00 25.45
N ILE A 74 -17.53 16.51 24.24
CA ILE A 74 -16.53 16.41 23.19
C ILE A 74 -16.90 17.42 22.13
N ARG A 75 -16.00 18.39 21.91
CA ARG A 75 -16.10 19.34 20.82
C ARG A 75 -15.27 18.85 19.65
N ILE A 76 -15.86 18.87 18.46
CA ILE A 76 -15.22 18.42 17.23
C ILE A 76 -15.33 19.58 16.26
N ASP A 77 -14.20 20.08 15.80
CA ASP A 77 -14.12 21.14 14.80
C ASP A 77 -13.53 20.58 13.50
N ALA A 78 -14.22 20.79 12.37
CA ALA A 78 -13.77 20.41 11.04
C ALA A 78 -13.19 21.60 10.29
N PHE A 79 -12.01 21.40 9.73
CA PHE A 79 -11.36 22.35 8.82
C PHE A 79 -11.07 21.68 7.49
N GLU A 80 -11.16 22.40 6.39
CA GLU A 80 -10.67 21.94 5.10
C GLU A 80 -9.13 21.96 5.10
N LYS A 81 -8.47 20.88 4.72
CA LYS A 81 -7.00 20.76 4.82
C LYS A 81 -6.23 21.77 3.95
N HIS A 82 -6.73 22.11 2.76
CA HIS A 82 -5.99 22.94 1.81
C HIS A 82 -5.90 24.41 2.25
N PHE A 83 -7.00 24.97 2.72
CA PHE A 83 -7.10 26.39 3.07
C PHE A 83 -7.27 26.62 4.58
N ILE A 84 -7.38 25.56 5.39
CA ILE A 84 -7.68 25.62 6.83
C ILE A 84 -8.99 26.41 7.06
N THR A 85 -9.94 26.30 6.13
CA THR A 85 -11.23 26.96 6.25
C THR A 85 -12.09 26.17 7.23
N PHE A 86 -12.69 26.87 8.20
CA PHE A 86 -13.61 26.25 9.15
C PHE A 86 -14.89 25.81 8.44
N ARG A 87 -15.32 24.56 8.67
CA ARG A 87 -16.47 23.94 7.99
C ARG A 87 -17.63 23.59 8.92
N GLY A 88 -17.35 23.34 10.19
CA GLY A 88 -18.38 23.02 11.16
C GLY A 88 -17.83 22.64 12.52
N SER A 89 -18.68 22.73 13.53
CA SER A 89 -18.40 22.29 14.89
C SER A 89 -19.55 21.44 15.41
N TRP A 90 -19.25 20.38 16.15
CA TRP A 90 -20.22 19.50 16.80
C TRP A 90 -19.87 19.30 18.26
N HIS A 91 -20.90 19.20 19.09
CA HIS A 91 -20.78 18.94 20.52
C HIS A 91 -21.50 17.64 20.89
N LEU A 92 -20.77 16.71 21.52
CA LEU A 92 -21.30 15.43 21.98
C LEU A 92 -21.20 15.35 23.50
N SER A 93 -22.32 15.15 24.20
CA SER A 93 -22.34 14.99 25.65
C SER A 93 -21.99 13.56 26.08
N ILE A 94 -21.23 13.42 27.17
CA ILE A 94 -20.90 12.11 27.76
C ILE A 94 -21.86 11.83 28.93
N SER A 95 -22.84 10.95 28.72
CA SER A 95 -23.88 10.68 29.73
C SER A 95 -23.43 9.71 30.84
N PHE A 96 -22.53 8.77 30.54
CA PHE A 96 -22.18 7.67 31.47
C PHE A 96 -20.78 7.85 32.07
N LEU A 97 -20.66 8.73 33.05
CA LEU A 97 -19.37 9.04 33.71
C LEU A 97 -18.89 7.94 34.69
N PHE A 98 -19.71 6.95 35.02
CA PHE A 98 -19.26 5.84 35.87
C PHE A 98 -18.31 4.87 35.14
N LEU A 99 -18.27 4.88 33.80
CA LEU A 99 -17.43 3.97 33.02
C LEU A 99 -15.98 4.46 32.98
N SER A 100 -15.04 3.54 33.25
CA SER A 100 -13.60 3.79 33.12
C SER A 100 -13.19 4.02 31.65
N VAL A 101 -13.93 3.44 30.71
CA VAL A 101 -13.79 3.63 29.27
C VAL A 101 -15.15 3.91 28.65
N ASN A 102 -15.34 5.13 28.15
CA ASN A 102 -16.53 5.50 27.37
C ASN A 102 -16.27 5.29 25.87
N ARG A 103 -17.19 4.66 25.16
CA ARG A 103 -17.12 4.50 23.70
C ARG A 103 -18.29 5.24 23.06
N ILE A 104 -17.99 6.24 22.24
CA ILE A 104 -18.98 7.07 21.56
C ILE A 104 -18.75 6.92 20.06
N SER A 105 -19.83 6.61 19.34
CA SER A 105 -19.85 6.60 17.89
C SER A 105 -20.86 7.64 17.42
N ALA A 106 -20.42 8.60 16.62
CA ALA A 106 -21.26 9.68 16.13
C ALA A 106 -21.13 9.83 14.63
N LEU A 107 -22.25 10.17 14.00
CA LEU A 107 -22.31 10.46 12.58
C LEU A 107 -22.55 11.96 12.38
N LEU A 108 -21.66 12.59 11.64
CA LEU A 108 -21.60 14.05 11.47
C LEU A 108 -22.01 14.43 10.04
N TYR A 109 -22.77 15.52 9.93
CA TYR A 109 -23.24 16.07 8.66
C TYR A 109 -22.52 17.39 8.40
N ILE A 110 -21.75 17.45 7.31
CA ILE A 110 -21.11 18.69 6.85
C ILE A 110 -22.08 19.38 5.90
N LEU A 111 -22.53 20.58 6.26
CA LEU A 111 -23.42 21.39 5.41
C LEU A 111 -22.59 21.99 4.29
N TYR A 112 -22.87 21.57 3.06
CA TYR A 112 -22.26 22.08 1.85
C TYR A 112 -23.05 23.27 1.33
N GLU A 113 -22.43 24.44 1.24
CA GLU A 113 -22.92 25.50 0.35
C GLU A 113 -22.47 25.15 -1.08
N PRO A 114 -23.39 25.08 -2.05
CA PRO A 114 -23.04 24.80 -3.43
C PRO A 114 -22.27 25.97 -4.04
N VAL A 115 -20.94 25.90 -3.97
CA VAL A 115 -20.06 26.74 -4.78
C VAL A 115 -20.17 26.25 -6.23
N PRO A 116 -20.40 27.13 -7.22
CA PRO A 116 -20.58 26.70 -8.59
C PRO A 116 -19.32 26.02 -9.12
N ILE A 117 -19.55 24.84 -9.71
CA ILE A 117 -18.71 24.03 -10.58
C ILE A 117 -17.40 24.74 -10.97
N LEU A 118 -16.31 24.47 -10.24
CA LEU A 118 -14.97 24.70 -10.75
C LEU A 118 -14.12 23.45 -10.58
N SER A 119 -14.14 22.67 -11.66
CA SER A 119 -13.33 21.50 -12.00
C SER A 119 -11.80 21.69 -11.94
N ASN A 120 -11.29 22.78 -11.35
CA ASN A 120 -9.86 23.12 -11.34
C ASN A 120 -9.08 22.58 -10.14
N CYS A 121 -9.73 22.18 -9.05
CA CYS A 121 -9.02 21.68 -7.84
C CYS A 121 -8.51 20.24 -8.04
N PHE A 122 -9.38 19.33 -8.48
CA PHE A 122 -9.04 17.93 -8.75
C PHE A 122 -7.93 17.81 -9.81
N ILE A 123 -8.04 18.61 -10.88
CA ILE A 123 -7.07 18.60 -11.98
C ILE A 123 -5.69 19.09 -11.52
N LYS A 124 -5.57 20.10 -10.64
CA LYS A 124 -4.25 20.65 -10.28
C LYS A 124 -3.44 19.77 -9.33
N SER A 125 -4.08 19.19 -8.31
CA SER A 125 -3.41 18.31 -7.34
C SER A 125 -3.00 16.97 -7.96
N ILE A 126 -3.94 16.30 -8.64
CA ILE A 126 -3.70 15.01 -9.30
C ILE A 126 -2.65 15.13 -10.40
N ASN A 127 -2.64 16.24 -11.15
CA ASN A 127 -1.63 16.44 -12.18
C ASN A 127 -0.22 16.49 -11.61
N SER A 128 -0.01 16.92 -10.37
CA SER A 128 1.35 16.99 -9.79
C SER A 128 1.86 15.60 -9.37
N GLU A 129 1.07 14.82 -8.63
CA GLU A 129 1.43 13.47 -8.19
C GLU A 129 1.50 12.47 -9.35
N PHE A 130 0.60 12.62 -10.32
CA PHE A 130 0.62 11.84 -11.56
C PHE A 130 1.85 12.14 -12.42
N LYS A 131 2.23 13.42 -12.57
CA LYS A 131 3.45 13.80 -13.30
C LYS A 131 4.70 13.28 -12.62
N LEU A 132 4.77 13.35 -11.28
CA LEU A 132 5.90 12.84 -10.52
C LEU A 132 6.03 11.32 -10.65
N SER A 133 4.93 10.57 -10.47
CA SER A 133 4.94 9.11 -10.64
C SER A 133 5.30 8.70 -12.07
N ALA A 134 4.79 9.39 -13.09
CA ALA A 134 5.18 9.17 -14.49
C ALA A 134 6.66 9.47 -14.76
N PHE A 135 7.20 10.53 -14.16
CA PHE A 135 8.61 10.88 -14.29
C PHE A 135 9.52 9.80 -13.68
N ILE A 136 9.17 9.32 -12.47
CA ILE A 136 9.91 8.26 -11.79
C ILE A 136 9.85 6.95 -12.57
N THR A 137 8.68 6.54 -13.07
CA THR A 137 8.55 5.29 -13.85
C THR A 137 9.35 5.34 -15.14
N MET A 138 9.39 6.49 -15.82
CA MET A 138 10.23 6.67 -17.02
C MET A 138 11.72 6.55 -16.69
N ILE A 139 12.19 7.17 -15.60
CA ILE A 139 13.60 7.01 -15.17
C ILE A 139 13.93 5.55 -14.87
N MET A 140 13.10 4.87 -14.09
CA MET A 140 13.30 3.46 -13.75
C MET A 140 13.35 2.58 -15.00
N PHE A 141 12.52 2.88 -16.01
CA PHE A 141 12.51 2.19 -17.29
C PHE A 141 13.83 2.37 -18.06
N PHE A 142 14.31 3.60 -18.22
CA PHE A 142 15.56 3.87 -18.94
C PHE A 142 16.78 3.25 -18.25
N VAL A 143 16.92 3.46 -16.93
CA VAL A 143 18.01 2.86 -16.14
C VAL A 143 17.98 1.34 -16.22
N GLY A 144 16.79 0.76 -16.11
CA GLY A 144 16.59 -0.68 -16.21
C GLY A 144 16.97 -1.25 -17.58
N ILE A 145 16.57 -0.59 -18.67
CA ILE A 145 16.95 -1.00 -20.04
C ILE A 145 18.45 -0.90 -20.26
N ILE A 146 19.07 0.22 -19.85
CA ILE A 146 20.52 0.41 -20.01
C ILE A 146 21.28 -0.70 -19.27
N ASN A 147 20.90 -1.00 -18.02
CA ASN A 147 21.53 -2.06 -17.24
C ASN A 147 21.36 -3.44 -17.85
N GLY A 148 20.16 -3.79 -18.30
CA GLY A 148 19.91 -5.08 -18.93
C GLY A 148 20.64 -5.22 -20.28
N PHE A 149 20.63 -4.17 -21.10
CA PHE A 149 21.33 -4.17 -22.39
C PHE A 149 22.85 -4.25 -22.23
N LEU A 150 23.44 -3.46 -21.33
CA LEU A 150 24.87 -3.51 -21.03
C LEU A 150 25.30 -4.88 -20.48
N SER A 151 24.46 -5.50 -19.66
CA SER A 151 24.70 -6.85 -19.15
C SER A 151 24.75 -7.86 -20.30
N ILE A 152 23.75 -7.86 -21.19
CA ILE A 152 23.71 -8.76 -22.35
C ILE A 152 24.92 -8.52 -23.27
N LEU A 153 25.26 -7.26 -23.56
CA LEU A 153 26.40 -6.91 -24.41
C LEU A 153 27.73 -7.39 -23.82
N THR A 154 27.93 -7.16 -22.53
CA THR A 154 29.15 -7.55 -21.79
C THR A 154 29.33 -9.07 -21.83
N PHE A 155 28.28 -9.85 -21.56
CA PHE A 155 28.38 -11.31 -21.54
C PHE A 155 28.37 -11.94 -22.94
N LYS A 156 27.90 -11.25 -23.98
CA LYS A 156 27.97 -11.75 -25.36
C LYS A 156 29.38 -11.66 -25.96
N ARG A 157 30.30 -10.87 -25.39
CA ARG A 157 31.67 -10.71 -25.90
C ARG A 157 32.55 -11.90 -25.47
N LYS A 158 33.13 -12.59 -26.47
CA LYS A 158 33.82 -13.89 -26.38
C LYS A 158 34.95 -14.02 -25.34
N THR A 159 35.54 -12.93 -24.85
CA THR A 159 36.74 -12.97 -23.97
C THR A 159 36.43 -13.26 -22.50
N SER A 160 35.17 -13.32 -22.06
CA SER A 160 34.78 -13.70 -20.69
C SER A 160 34.18 -15.12 -20.58
N GLN A 161 34.24 -15.91 -21.65
CA GLN A 161 33.68 -17.27 -21.75
C GLN A 161 34.38 -18.34 -20.88
N GLU A 162 35.34 -17.94 -20.04
CA GLU A 162 36.06 -18.86 -19.16
C GLU A 162 35.33 -19.13 -17.83
N VAL A 163 34.29 -18.36 -17.49
CA VAL A 163 33.65 -18.41 -16.17
C VAL A 163 32.26 -19.08 -16.23
N ASP A 164 32.12 -20.24 -15.60
CA ASP A 164 30.88 -21.04 -15.46
C ASP A 164 29.66 -20.31 -14.84
N SER A 165 29.81 -19.04 -14.47
CA SER A 165 28.79 -18.18 -13.88
C SER A 165 27.99 -17.37 -14.92
N GLU A 166 28.47 -17.29 -16.17
CA GLU A 166 27.89 -16.45 -17.24
C GLU A 166 26.43 -16.81 -17.56
N ILE A 167 26.09 -18.10 -17.57
CA ILE A 167 24.76 -18.59 -17.96
C ILE A 167 23.67 -18.11 -17.00
N TYR A 168 23.98 -18.00 -15.70
CA TYR A 168 23.02 -17.50 -14.70
C TYR A 168 22.80 -16.00 -14.82
N LEU A 169 23.85 -15.25 -15.15
CA LEU A 169 23.78 -13.79 -15.32
C LEU A 169 22.96 -13.42 -16.55
N ILE A 170 23.17 -14.13 -17.68
CA ILE A 170 22.32 -13.98 -18.86
C ILE A 170 20.88 -14.41 -18.54
N ALA A 171 20.70 -15.53 -17.86
CA ALA A 171 19.37 -16.03 -17.50
C ALA A 171 18.59 -15.12 -16.54
N SER A 172 19.27 -14.34 -15.68
CA SER A 172 18.64 -13.34 -14.79
C SER A 172 18.43 -11.97 -15.49
N SER A 173 19.25 -11.62 -16.48
CA SER A 173 19.07 -10.38 -17.26
C SER A 173 17.77 -10.33 -18.08
N ILE A 174 17.28 -11.49 -18.52
CA ILE A 174 16.04 -11.61 -19.32
C ILE A 174 14.77 -11.35 -18.48
N PRO A 175 14.55 -12.00 -17.33
CA PRO A 175 13.38 -11.73 -16.49
C PRO A 175 13.40 -10.32 -15.91
N SER A 176 14.56 -9.79 -15.51
CA SER A 176 14.68 -8.41 -15.02
C SER A 176 14.26 -7.37 -16.07
N LEU A 177 14.71 -7.50 -17.33
CA LEU A 177 14.23 -6.66 -18.43
C LEU A 177 12.72 -6.78 -18.66
N SER A 178 12.20 -8.01 -18.56
CA SER A 178 10.77 -8.30 -18.74
C SER A 178 9.92 -7.69 -17.60
N VAL A 179 10.41 -7.70 -16.36
CA VAL A 179 9.79 -7.04 -15.19
C VAL A 179 9.68 -5.53 -15.40
N ILE A 180 10.77 -4.89 -15.84
CA ILE A 180 10.79 -3.45 -16.09
C ILE A 180 9.80 -3.05 -17.19
N LEU A 181 9.72 -3.85 -18.27
CA LEU A 181 8.76 -3.62 -19.36
C LEU A 181 7.32 -3.78 -18.87
N LEU A 182 7.00 -4.85 -18.14
CA LEU A 182 5.65 -5.11 -17.63
C LEU A 182 5.21 -4.10 -16.57
N PHE A 183 6.12 -3.66 -15.71
CA PHE A 183 5.83 -2.61 -14.73
C PHE A 183 5.50 -1.28 -15.43
N SER A 184 6.22 -0.96 -16.50
CA SER A 184 5.96 0.23 -17.31
C SER A 184 4.62 0.12 -18.05
N LEU A 185 4.31 -1.04 -18.63
CA LEU A 185 3.00 -1.31 -19.24
C LEU A 185 1.86 -1.20 -18.23
N LYS A 186 2.02 -1.76 -17.01
CA LYS A 186 1.05 -1.63 -15.91
C LYS A 186 0.74 -0.17 -15.62
N PHE A 187 1.77 0.67 -15.56
CA PHE A 187 1.61 2.10 -15.34
C PHE A 187 0.79 2.75 -16.47
N TRP A 188 1.12 2.50 -17.74
CA TRP A 188 0.35 3.00 -18.88
C TRP A 188 -1.11 2.52 -18.90
N PHE A 189 -1.38 1.27 -18.50
CA PHE A 189 -2.75 0.75 -18.36
C PHE A 189 -3.54 1.46 -17.26
N LEU A 190 -2.92 1.83 -16.14
CA LEU A 190 -3.58 2.63 -15.10
C LEU A 190 -3.96 4.02 -15.62
N ILE A 191 -3.07 4.66 -16.39
CA ILE A 191 -3.35 5.95 -17.05
C ILE A 191 -4.53 5.81 -18.00
N TYR A 192 -4.52 4.76 -18.82
CA TYR A 192 -5.55 4.52 -19.80
C TYR A 192 -6.88 4.15 -19.14
N SER A 193 -6.89 3.37 -18.06
CA SER A 193 -8.11 3.07 -17.30
C SER A 193 -8.73 4.31 -16.64
N TYR A 194 -7.90 5.30 -16.31
CA TYR A 194 -8.36 6.58 -15.76
C TYR A 194 -9.00 7.49 -16.82
N ARG A 195 -8.46 7.47 -18.05
CA ARG A 195 -9.00 8.20 -19.21
C ARG A 195 -10.11 7.34 -19.80
N ASP A 196 -11.39 7.67 -19.57
CA ASP A 196 -12.58 6.88 -19.93
C ASP A 196 -12.76 6.59 -21.45
N LEU A 197 -11.84 5.82 -22.04
CA LEU A 197 -11.74 5.52 -23.45
C LEU A 197 -11.86 4.00 -23.61
N ILE A 198 -13.09 3.53 -23.76
CA ILE A 198 -13.48 2.23 -24.34
C ILE A 198 -12.78 1.00 -23.71
N GLY A 199 -13.57 0.19 -22.99
CA GLY A 199 -13.17 -1.16 -22.56
C GLY A 199 -12.59 -1.28 -21.15
N LYS A 200 -12.99 -0.42 -20.20
CA LYS A 200 -12.59 -0.46 -18.77
C LYS A 200 -12.50 -1.87 -18.20
N ARG A 201 -13.52 -2.71 -18.45
CA ARG A 201 -13.57 -4.09 -17.95
C ARG A 201 -12.45 -4.99 -18.51
N LEU A 202 -12.18 -4.90 -19.81
CA LEU A 202 -11.19 -5.75 -20.48
C LEU A 202 -9.76 -5.34 -20.12
N ILE A 203 -9.53 -4.03 -19.97
CA ILE A 203 -8.25 -3.46 -19.55
C ILE A 203 -7.96 -3.80 -18.08
N LEU A 204 -8.95 -3.63 -17.21
CA LEU A 204 -8.82 -3.99 -15.79
C LEU A 204 -8.59 -5.49 -15.62
N PHE A 205 -9.33 -6.32 -16.36
CA PHE A 205 -9.17 -7.77 -16.35
C PHE A 205 -7.79 -8.20 -16.85
N SER A 206 -7.33 -7.67 -17.98
CA SER A 206 -6.00 -7.97 -18.54
C SER A 206 -4.87 -7.56 -17.57
N ASN A 207 -4.96 -6.38 -16.99
CA ASN A 207 -3.98 -5.92 -16.01
C ASN A 207 -3.95 -6.83 -14.77
N CYS A 208 -5.12 -7.18 -14.23
CA CYS A 208 -5.25 -7.96 -13.00
C CYS A 208 -4.86 -9.43 -13.17
N MET A 209 -5.25 -10.06 -14.28
CA MET A 209 -5.04 -11.50 -14.49
C MET A 209 -3.72 -11.81 -15.18
N ILE A 210 -3.26 -10.96 -16.10
CA ILE A 210 -2.10 -11.25 -16.94
C ILE A 210 -0.87 -10.52 -16.41
N ILE A 211 -0.93 -9.18 -16.28
CA ILE A 211 0.25 -8.38 -15.99
C ILE A 211 0.74 -8.62 -14.56
N GLU A 212 -0.16 -8.59 -13.57
CA GLU A 212 0.24 -8.83 -12.18
C GLU A 212 0.77 -10.25 -11.95
N LEU A 213 0.15 -11.23 -12.61
CA LEU A 213 0.57 -12.62 -12.53
C LEU A 213 1.96 -12.81 -13.13
N LEU A 214 2.18 -12.28 -14.33
CA LEU A 214 3.43 -12.38 -15.05
C LEU A 214 4.55 -11.63 -14.30
N LEU A 215 4.26 -10.46 -13.75
CA LEU A 215 5.19 -9.70 -12.92
C LEU A 215 5.61 -10.51 -11.68
N LYS A 216 4.64 -11.12 -10.98
CA LYS A 216 4.89 -11.95 -9.80
C LYS A 216 5.71 -13.20 -10.14
N LEU A 217 5.39 -13.87 -11.26
CA LEU A 217 6.14 -15.04 -11.74
C LEU A 217 7.60 -14.67 -12.07
N LEU A 218 7.83 -13.59 -12.81
CA LEU A 218 9.18 -13.16 -13.19
C LEU A 218 10.03 -12.74 -11.98
N LEU A 219 9.43 -12.05 -11.01
CA LEU A 219 10.11 -11.68 -9.76
C LEU A 219 10.52 -12.91 -8.94
N TYR A 220 9.66 -13.93 -8.86
CA TYR A 220 10.03 -15.16 -8.17
C TYR A 220 11.14 -15.91 -8.90
N ILE A 221 11.06 -16.02 -10.23
CA ILE A 221 12.11 -16.65 -11.03
C ILE A 221 13.44 -15.94 -10.80
N ASP A 222 13.48 -14.60 -10.83
CA ASP A 222 14.70 -13.83 -10.59
C ASP A 222 15.30 -14.10 -9.20
N ASN A 223 14.47 -14.10 -8.15
CA ASN A 223 14.91 -14.42 -6.79
C ASN A 223 15.50 -15.84 -6.67
N TRP A 224 14.84 -16.83 -7.28
CA TRP A 224 15.35 -18.21 -7.31
C TRP A 224 16.67 -18.32 -8.08
N LEU A 225 16.80 -17.63 -9.21
CA LEU A 225 18.05 -17.60 -9.99
C LEU A 225 19.20 -16.96 -9.20
N ASN A 226 18.93 -15.85 -8.50
CA ASN A 226 19.90 -15.20 -7.62
C ASN A 226 20.34 -16.11 -6.47
N CYS A 227 19.41 -16.85 -5.86
CA CYS A 227 19.70 -17.84 -4.83
C CYS A 227 20.57 -18.99 -5.37
N CYS A 228 20.20 -19.56 -6.52
CA CYS A 228 20.98 -20.62 -7.18
C CYS A 228 22.40 -20.15 -7.54
N PHE A 229 22.54 -18.91 -8.00
CA PHE A 229 23.83 -18.29 -8.30
C PHE A 229 24.70 -18.12 -7.06
N ALA A 230 24.14 -17.56 -5.98
CA ALA A 230 24.83 -17.37 -4.71
C ALA A 230 25.27 -18.72 -4.11
N GLY A 231 24.38 -19.71 -4.10
CA GLY A 231 24.68 -21.07 -3.66
C GLY A 231 25.81 -21.69 -4.49
N LYS A 232 25.75 -21.58 -5.83
CA LYS A 232 26.81 -22.08 -6.70
C LYS A 232 28.18 -21.44 -6.39
N ARG A 233 28.22 -20.13 -6.11
CA ARG A 233 29.45 -19.43 -5.69
C ARG A 233 29.94 -19.92 -4.32
N ALA A 234 29.05 -20.16 -3.37
CA ALA A 234 29.41 -20.68 -2.05
C ALA A 234 29.95 -22.12 -2.10
N PHE A 235 29.43 -22.97 -2.99
CA PHE A 235 29.88 -24.36 -3.16
C PHE A 235 31.13 -24.50 -4.04
N SER A 236 31.49 -23.47 -4.81
CA SER A 236 32.63 -23.52 -5.75
C SER A 236 33.97 -23.84 -5.07
N PRO A 237 34.33 -23.24 -3.91
CA PRO A 237 35.59 -23.55 -3.23
C PRO A 237 35.69 -25.01 -2.76
N PHE A 238 34.57 -25.61 -2.36
CA PHE A 238 34.54 -26.98 -1.85
C PHE A 238 34.74 -28.06 -2.91
N LYS A 239 34.48 -27.76 -4.19
CA LYS A 239 34.59 -28.75 -5.28
C LYS A 239 36.01 -28.95 -5.83
N GLY A 240 36.94 -28.05 -5.54
CA GLY A 240 38.36 -28.19 -5.90
C GLY A 240 38.61 -28.66 -7.34
N ILE A 241 39.49 -29.66 -7.49
CA ILE A 241 40.09 -30.14 -8.76
C ILE A 241 39.12 -30.99 -9.62
N HIS A 242 37.99 -31.46 -9.07
CA HIS A 242 37.01 -32.31 -9.76
C HIS A 242 35.96 -31.54 -10.59
N PHE A 243 36.34 -30.37 -11.09
CA PHE A 243 35.41 -29.45 -11.75
C PHE A 243 35.24 -29.77 -13.25
N ASP A 244 34.14 -30.45 -13.59
CA ASP A 244 33.73 -30.69 -14.98
C ASP A 244 32.78 -29.59 -15.49
N LYS A 245 33.29 -28.76 -16.40
CA LYS A 245 32.57 -27.66 -17.07
C LYS A 245 31.32 -28.13 -17.85
N ARG A 246 31.38 -29.29 -18.51
CA ARG A 246 30.28 -29.77 -19.38
C ARG A 246 29.12 -30.29 -18.54
N LYS A 247 29.41 -31.02 -17.45
CA LYS A 247 28.41 -31.47 -16.48
C LYS A 247 27.76 -30.29 -15.77
N ASN A 248 28.55 -29.32 -15.32
CA ASN A 248 28.08 -28.12 -14.63
C ASN A 248 27.12 -27.27 -15.49
N ARG A 249 27.40 -27.13 -16.79
CA ARG A 249 26.53 -26.42 -17.74
C ARG A 249 25.16 -27.10 -17.91
N LYS A 250 25.13 -28.44 -17.95
CA LYS A 250 23.87 -29.20 -18.00
C LYS A 250 23.08 -29.03 -16.71
N THR A 251 23.74 -29.14 -15.55
CA THR A 251 23.10 -28.95 -14.24
C THR A 251 22.52 -27.54 -14.09
N ALA A 252 23.21 -26.51 -14.59
CA ALA A 252 22.71 -25.13 -14.56
C ALA A 252 21.42 -24.94 -15.37
N LYS A 253 21.36 -25.48 -16.60
CA LYS A 253 20.15 -25.43 -17.42
C LYS A 253 18.98 -26.15 -16.76
N TRP A 254 19.23 -27.30 -16.14
CA TRP A 254 18.21 -28.05 -15.41
C TRP A 254 17.69 -27.30 -14.18
N MET A 255 18.58 -26.66 -13.40
CA MET A 255 18.16 -25.85 -12.25
C MET A 255 17.27 -24.67 -12.67
N ILE A 256 17.61 -23.97 -13.76
CA ILE A 256 16.80 -22.87 -14.29
C ILE A 256 15.41 -23.39 -14.72
N LEU A 257 15.36 -24.50 -15.46
CA LEU A 257 14.11 -25.13 -15.89
C LEU A 257 13.24 -25.53 -14.68
N CYS A 258 13.82 -26.18 -13.68
CA CYS A 258 13.11 -26.57 -12.46
C CYS A 258 12.58 -25.35 -11.70
N ALA A 259 13.36 -24.27 -11.57
CA ALA A 259 12.91 -23.05 -10.92
C ALA A 259 11.67 -22.47 -11.62
N ILE A 260 11.65 -22.44 -12.95
CA ILE A 260 10.49 -21.98 -13.72
C ILE A 260 9.28 -22.87 -13.45
N ILE A 261 9.45 -24.20 -13.55
CA ILE A 261 8.35 -25.16 -13.36
C ILE A 261 7.76 -25.08 -11.94
N ILE A 262 8.62 -25.05 -10.91
CA ILE A 262 8.17 -24.98 -9.50
C ILE A 262 7.36 -23.70 -9.25
N ASN A 263 7.83 -22.56 -9.76
CA ASN A 263 7.13 -21.29 -9.57
C ASN A 263 5.79 -21.25 -10.32
N ILE A 264 5.69 -21.87 -11.50
CA ILE A 264 4.42 -22.03 -12.21
C ILE A 264 3.46 -22.89 -11.38
N ILE A 265 3.90 -24.04 -10.88
CA ILE A 265 3.07 -24.94 -10.05
C ILE A 265 2.57 -24.22 -8.79
N LEU A 266 3.45 -23.47 -8.12
CA LEU A 266 3.10 -22.71 -6.91
C LEU A 266 2.08 -21.58 -7.18
N LEU A 267 2.00 -21.11 -8.42
CA LEU A 267 1.12 -20.03 -8.83
C LEU A 267 -0.29 -20.51 -9.23
N ILE A 268 -0.44 -21.79 -9.58
CA ILE A 268 -1.72 -22.39 -9.98
C ILE A 268 -2.81 -22.27 -8.89
N PRO A 269 -2.55 -22.60 -7.61
CA PRO A 269 -3.56 -22.40 -6.55
C PRO A 269 -3.99 -20.93 -6.47
N HIS A 270 -3.04 -20.00 -6.52
CA HIS A 270 -3.32 -18.56 -6.47
C HIS A 270 -4.18 -18.09 -7.66
N MET A 271 -4.11 -18.77 -8.81
CA MET A 271 -4.98 -18.50 -9.96
C MET A 271 -6.38 -19.06 -9.80
N LEU A 272 -6.52 -20.25 -9.20
CA LEU A 272 -7.81 -20.94 -9.01
C LEU A 272 -8.71 -20.24 -7.98
N TYR A 273 -8.13 -19.60 -6.96
CA TYR A 273 -8.89 -18.89 -5.90
C TYR A 273 -9.19 -17.42 -6.22
N LEU A 274 -8.73 -16.90 -7.36
CA LEU A 274 -8.88 -15.48 -7.70
C LEU A 274 -10.19 -15.23 -8.45
N HIS A 275 -11.12 -14.50 -7.82
CA HIS A 275 -12.37 -14.08 -8.44
C HIS A 275 -12.46 -12.55 -8.49
N LEU A 276 -12.88 -11.98 -9.62
CA LEU A 276 -13.30 -10.58 -9.67
C LEU A 276 -14.74 -10.48 -9.16
N TYR A 277 -14.99 -9.61 -8.18
CA TYR A 277 -16.34 -9.30 -7.71
C TYR A 277 -16.69 -7.87 -8.16
N ASP A 278 -17.67 -7.77 -9.06
CA ASP A 278 -18.20 -6.50 -9.55
C ASP A 278 -19.33 -6.08 -8.59
N ASP A 279 -19.13 -5.04 -7.79
CA ASP A 279 -20.19 -4.48 -6.93
C ASP A 279 -21.07 -3.53 -7.74
N ILE A 280 -22.24 -4.03 -8.15
CA ILE A 280 -23.19 -3.33 -9.01
C ILE A 280 -23.79 -2.09 -8.32
N LYS A 281 -23.74 -1.99 -6.98
CA LYS A 281 -24.30 -0.84 -6.24
C LYS A 281 -23.34 0.35 -6.11
N GLU A 282 -22.04 0.13 -6.15
CA GLU A 282 -21.04 1.19 -5.94
C GLU A 282 -20.15 1.47 -7.16
N GLU A 283 -20.36 0.80 -8.30
CA GLU A 283 -19.51 0.86 -9.50
C GLU A 283 -18.02 0.56 -9.23
N HIS A 284 -17.72 -0.15 -8.15
CA HIS A 284 -16.37 -0.53 -7.76
C HIS A 284 -16.14 -2.02 -7.99
N THR A 285 -14.93 -2.35 -8.46
CA THR A 285 -14.51 -3.73 -8.69
C THR A 285 -13.51 -4.13 -7.62
N TRP A 286 -13.88 -5.11 -6.79
CA TRP A 286 -13.07 -5.56 -5.67
C TRP A 286 -12.40 -6.88 -6.02
N ARG A 287 -11.13 -7.01 -5.63
CA ARG A 287 -10.40 -8.29 -5.66
C ARG A 287 -10.68 -9.03 -4.37
N VAL A 288 -11.35 -10.16 -4.44
CA VAL A 288 -11.64 -11.00 -3.27
C VAL A 288 -10.96 -12.34 -3.45
N VAL A 289 -10.10 -12.69 -2.48
CA VAL A 289 -9.55 -14.05 -2.36
C VAL A 289 -10.58 -14.87 -1.61
N LYS A 290 -11.03 -15.97 -2.21
CA LYS A 290 -12.02 -16.87 -1.59
C LYS A 290 -11.40 -17.72 -0.49
#